data_AF-A0A7D5R9N8-F1
#
_entry.id   AF-A0A7D5R9N8-F1
#
_cell.length_a   1.000
_cell.length_b   1.000
_cell.length_c   1.000
_cell.angle_alpha   90.00
_cell.angle_beta   90.00
_cell.angle_gamma   90.00
#
_symmetry.space_group_name_H-M   'P 1'
#
loop_
_entity.id
_entity.type
_entity.pdbx_description
1 polymer ?
#
loop_
_entity_poly.entity_id
_entity_poly.type
_entity_poly.pdbx_seq_one_letter_code
_entity_poly.pdbx_strand_id
1 'polypeptide(L)'
;MQLDSRAVHVLNKMYHYGYVGGRHTSIETIKKSFASHEKGMVDKAIKNLVKAGLIICHPTSYGHQYSLNPNRIKEIENIIQSHV
;
A
#
# COMPACT_ATOMS: atom_id res chain seq x y z
N MET A 1 -2.80 16.61 2.50
CA MET A 1 -3.47 15.45 1.88
C MET A 1 -4.12 14.66 3.01
N GLN A 2 -5.45 14.58 3.09
CA GLN A 2 -6.06 13.66 4.05
C GLN A 2 -5.94 12.24 3.50
N LEU A 3 -5.22 11.36 4.19
CA LEU A 3 -5.18 9.95 3.86
C LEU A 3 -6.42 9.25 4.42
N ASP A 4 -7.13 8.52 3.57
CA ASP A 4 -8.23 7.64 3.98
C ASP A 4 -7.69 6.57 4.95
N SER A 5 -8.47 6.22 5.98
CA SER A 5 -8.08 5.21 6.99
C SER A 5 -7.65 3.87 6.37
N ARG A 6 -8.25 3.49 5.23
CA ARG A 6 -7.89 2.26 4.51
C ARG A 6 -6.53 2.37 3.84
N ALA A 7 -6.16 3.56 3.36
CA ALA A 7 -4.84 3.80 2.78
C ALA A 7 -3.74 3.64 3.83
N VAL A 8 -3.96 4.16 5.04
CA VAL A 8 -3.06 3.93 6.18
C VAL A 8 -2.99 2.44 6.52
N HIS A 9 -4.13 1.74 6.55
CA HIS A 9 -4.15 0.30 6.79
C HIS A 9 -3.35 -0.48 5.73
N VAL A 10 -3.45 -0.11 4.45
CA VAL A 10 -2.64 -0.69 3.38
C VAL A 10 -1.15 -0.49 3.65
N LEU A 11 -0.74 0.74 3.97
CA LEU A 11 0.67 1.06 4.29
C LEU A 11 1.16 0.26 5.50
N ASN A 12 0.38 0.24 6.59
CA ASN A 12 0.71 -0.48 7.82
C ASN A 12 0.88 -1.98 7.56
N LYS A 13 -0.06 -2.60 6.84
CA LYS A 13 0.06 -4.00 6.44
C LYS A 13 1.33 -4.22 5.61
N MET A 14 1.55 -3.41 4.58
CA MET A 14 2.70 -3.61 3.70
C MET A 14 4.03 -3.44 4.44
N TYR A 15 4.09 -2.49 5.37
CA TYR A 15 5.23 -2.24 6.23
C TYR A 15 5.48 -3.42 7.19
N HIS A 16 4.43 -3.91 7.86
CA HIS A 16 4.51 -5.04 8.79
C HIS A 16 5.06 -6.31 8.12
N TYR A 17 4.68 -6.59 6.87
CA TYR A 17 5.18 -7.74 6.11
C TYR A 17 6.50 -7.47 5.36
N GLY A 18 7.05 -6.24 5.45
CA GLY A 18 8.32 -5.87 4.84
C GLY A 18 8.28 -5.78 3.30
N TYR A 19 7.12 -5.49 2.70
CA TYR A 19 7.01 -5.29 1.24
C TYR A 19 7.62 -3.94 0.83
N VAL A 20 8.96 -3.84 0.86
CA VAL A 20 9.72 -2.61 0.59
C VAL A 20 10.69 -2.84 -0.57
N GLY A 21 10.69 -1.94 -1.55
CA GLY A 21 11.63 -1.96 -2.68
C GLY A 21 11.60 -3.26 -3.48
N GLY A 22 12.65 -4.09 -3.31
CA GLY A 22 12.80 -5.37 -4.02
C GLY A 22 11.79 -6.44 -3.62
N ARG A 23 11.12 -6.30 -2.46
CA ARG A 23 10.05 -7.19 -2.04
C ARG A 23 8.69 -6.57 -2.32
N HIS A 24 7.94 -7.17 -3.25
CA HIS A 24 6.63 -6.69 -3.68
C HIS A 24 5.55 -7.78 -3.53
N THR A 25 4.29 -7.38 -3.61
CA THR A 25 3.12 -8.26 -3.47
C THR A 25 2.03 -7.91 -4.48
N SER A 26 1.16 -8.87 -4.80
CA SER A 26 -0.04 -8.61 -5.60
C SER A 26 -1.10 -7.80 -4.84
N ILE A 27 -1.97 -7.12 -5.59
CA ILE A 27 -3.13 -6.41 -5.04
C ILE A 27 -4.07 -7.34 -4.27
N GLU A 28 -4.20 -8.58 -4.68
CA GLU A 28 -5.07 -9.56 -4.04
C GLU A 28 -4.60 -9.88 -2.62
N THR A 29 -3.29 -10.06 -2.42
CA THR A 29 -2.70 -10.29 -1.10
C THR A 29 -2.91 -9.09 -0.17
N ILE A 30 -2.84 -7.86 -0.70
CA ILE A 30 -3.17 -6.65 0.05
C ILE A 30 -4.65 -6.70 0.48
N LYS A 31 -5.56 -6.97 -0.47
CA LYS A 31 -7.02 -7.02 -0.26
C LYS A 31 -7.49 -8.12 0.70
N LYS A 32 -6.69 -9.16 0.96
CA LYS A 32 -7.03 -10.25 1.90
C LYS A 32 -7.28 -9.79 3.35
N SER A 33 -6.76 -8.63 3.77
CA SER A 33 -7.00 -8.09 5.13
C SER A 33 -8.27 -7.24 5.24
N PHE A 34 -9.00 -7.04 4.14
CA PHE A 34 -10.15 -6.16 4.10
C PHE A 34 -11.44 -6.92 3.84
N ALA A 35 -12.55 -6.41 4.37
CA ALA A 35 -13.86 -6.98 4.11
C ALA A 35 -14.21 -6.89 2.62
N SER A 36 -15.04 -7.81 2.12
CA SER A 36 -15.36 -7.89 0.69
C SER A 36 -15.99 -6.61 0.13
N HIS A 37 -16.80 -5.89 0.93
CA HIS A 37 -17.43 -4.64 0.51
C HIS A 37 -16.43 -3.46 0.42
N GLU A 38 -15.26 -3.55 1.07
CA GLU A 38 -14.25 -2.49 1.06
C GLU A 38 -13.21 -2.65 -0.05
N LYS A 39 -13.14 -3.84 -0.66
CA LYS A 39 -12.16 -4.19 -1.70
C LYS A 39 -12.09 -3.17 -2.84
N GLY A 40 -13.22 -2.62 -3.27
CA GLY A 40 -13.25 -1.58 -4.32
C GLY A 40 -12.67 -0.23 -3.87
N MET A 41 -12.76 0.10 -2.58
CA MET A 41 -12.14 1.30 -2.00
C MET A 41 -10.63 1.10 -1.82
N VAL A 42 -10.19 -0.11 -1.48
CA VAL A 42 -8.75 -0.46 -1.37
C VAL A 42 -8.04 -0.29 -2.72
N ASP A 43 -8.67 -0.70 -3.83
CA ASP A 43 -8.16 -0.46 -5.18
C ASP A 43 -7.91 1.03 -5.45
N LYS A 44 -8.86 1.90 -5.05
CA LYS A 44 -8.71 3.36 -5.17
C LYS A 44 -7.59 3.88 -4.27
N ALA A 45 -7.50 3.39 -3.04
CA ALA A 45 -6.46 3.78 -2.08
C ALA A 45 -5.07 3.46 -2.62
N ILE A 46 -4.84 2.24 -3.13
CA ILE A 46 -3.56 1.84 -3.72
C ILE A 46 -3.19 2.75 -4.89
N LYS A 47 -4.13 3.02 -5.81
CA LYS A 47 -3.89 3.94 -6.93
C LYS A 47 -3.48 5.34 -6.46
N ASN A 48 -4.12 5.85 -5.41
CA ASN A 48 -3.77 7.15 -4.84
C ASN A 48 -2.40 7.13 -4.16
N LEU A 49 -2.04 6.05 -3.46
CA LEU A 49 -0.72 5.88 -2.85
C LEU A 49 0.40 5.75 -3.90
N VAL A 50 0.12 5.12 -5.04
CA VAL A 50 1.03 5.06 -6.19
C VAL A 50 1.22 6.45 -6.81
N LYS A 51 0.12 7.19 -7.05
CA LYS A 51 0.19 8.57 -7.54
C LYS A 51 0.94 9.48 -6.57
N ALA A 52 0.75 9.27 -5.27
CA ALA A 52 1.46 10.00 -4.23
C ALA A 52 2.93 9.60 -4.11
N GLY A 53 3.39 8.51 -4.75
CA GLY A 53 4.76 8.04 -4.72
C GLY A 53 5.16 7.26 -3.46
N LEU A 54 4.19 6.87 -2.62
CA LEU A 54 4.41 6.06 -1.40
C LEU A 54 4.48 4.56 -1.73
N ILE A 55 3.79 4.13 -2.79
CA ILE A 55 3.83 2.77 -3.31
C ILE A 55 4.41 2.80 -4.72
N ILE A 56 5.26 1.84 -5.05
CA ILE A 56 5.79 1.58 -6.39
C ILE A 56 4.99 0.43 -7.01
N CYS A 57 4.48 0.66 -8.21
CA CYS A 57 3.80 -0.33 -9.03
C CYS A 57 4.79 -0.94 -10.04
N HIS A 58 4.92 -2.26 -10.03
CA HIS A 58 5.75 -3.04 -10.94
C HIS A 58 4.85 -3.82 -11.90
N PRO A 59 4.83 -3.49 -13.20
CA PRO A 59 4.12 -4.30 -14.18
C PRO A 59 4.85 -5.62 -14.39
N THR A 60 4.16 -6.75 -14.17
CA THR A 60 4.68 -8.08 -14.47
C THR A 60 3.74 -8.81 -15.43
N SER A 61 4.22 -9.85 -16.11
CA SER A 61 3.43 -10.63 -17.07
C SER A 61 2.19 -11.28 -16.45
N TYR A 62 2.22 -11.55 -15.14
CA TYR A 62 1.13 -12.15 -14.36
C TYR A 62 0.31 -11.10 -13.57
N GLY A 63 0.57 -9.80 -13.77
CA GLY A 63 -0.21 -8.71 -13.18
C GLY A 63 0.64 -7.64 -12.48
N HIS A 64 -0.02 -6.68 -11.86
CA HIS A 64 0.65 -5.60 -11.14
C HIS A 64 1.10 -6.05 -9.75
N GLN A 65 2.36 -5.78 -9.43
CA GLN A 65 2.92 -5.99 -8.10
C GLN A 65 3.23 -4.64 -7.45
N TYR A 66 3.13 -4.58 -6.13
CA TYR A 66 3.19 -3.36 -5.35
C TYR A 66 4.20 -3.51 -4.22
N SER A 67 5.03 -2.48 -4.03
CA SER A 67 5.99 -2.38 -2.92
C SER A 67 5.94 -0.98 -2.33
N LEU A 68 6.28 -0.83 -1.07
CA LEU A 68 6.52 0.47 -0.46
C LEU A 68 7.78 1.10 -1.09
N ASN A 69 7.72 2.41 -1.28
CA ASN A 69 8.86 3.16 -1.78
C ASN A 69 9.96 3.23 -0.70
N PRO A 70 11.14 2.60 -0.89
CA PRO A 70 12.22 2.62 0.10
C PRO A 70 12.73 4.04 0.36
N ASN A 71 12.69 4.92 -0.65
CA ASN A 71 13.15 6.31 -0.52
C ASN A 71 12.21 7.17 0.34
N ARG A 72 11.01 6.68 0.64
CA ARG A 72 9.99 7.38 1.45
C ARG A 72 9.55 6.59 2.66
N ILE A 73 10.34 5.60 3.08
CA ILE A 73 9.96 4.71 4.18
C ILE A 73 9.73 5.46 5.49
N LYS A 74 10.57 6.44 5.81
CA LYS A 74 10.41 7.29 7.00
C LYS A 74 9.10 8.07 7.00
N GLU A 75 8.69 8.56 5.82
CA GLU A 75 7.40 9.26 5.69
C GLU A 75 6.23 8.30 5.89
N ILE A 76 6.33 7.08 5.33
CA ILE A 76 5.33 6.03 5.49
C ILE A 76 5.20 5.64 6.97
N GLU A 77 6.31 5.48 7.68
CA GLU A 77 6.34 5.22 9.12
C GLU A 77 5.66 6.32 9.92
N ASN A 78 5.96 7.58 9.63
CA ASN A 78 5.32 8.72 10.30
C ASN A 78 3.80 8.72 10.07
N ILE A 79 3.35 8.44 8.84
CA ILE A 79 1.92 8.35 8.49
C ILE A 79 1.24 7.23 9.30
N ILE A 80 1.88 6.05 9.39
CA ILE A 80 1.37 4.91 10.14
C ILE A 80 1.28 5.28 11.63
N GLN A 81 2.36 5.76 12.24
CA GLN A 81 2.41 6.11 13.67
C GLN A 81 1.41 7.20 14.06
N SER A 82 1.08 8.13 13.15
CA SER A 82 0.12 9.20 13.43
C SER A 82 -1.34 8.74 13.42
N HIS A 83 -1.60 7.48 13.06
CA HIS A 83 -2.94 6.90 12.86
C HIS A 83 -3.12 5.55 13.58
N VAL A 84 -2.18 5.20 14.49
CA VAL A 84 -2.28 4.10 15.46
C VAL A 84 -2.68 4.67 16.80
#